data_AF-A0A1H6KPA7-F1
#
_entry.id   AF-A0A1H6KPA7-F1
#
_cell.length_a   1.000
_cell.length_b   1.000
_cell.length_c   1.000
_cell.angle_alpha   90.00
_cell.angle_beta   90.00
_cell.angle_gamma   90.00
#
_symmetry.space_group_name_H-M   'P 1'
#
loop_
_entity.id
_entity.type
_entity.pdbx_description
1 polymer ?
#
loop_
_entity_poly.entity_id
_entity_poly.type
_entity_poly.pdbx_seq_one_letter_code
_entity_poly.pdbx_strand_id
1 'polypeptide(L)'
;MKKRVLSQKAQAVSELILAMIMIVLFIGKMYENIFHSRALHNIINYGAPFIIIAISSVFVIAVKFRYQPNDELSRELTLKATEIAVKIELCVALFCGIIMHLQGNRSGDEYYRIMGSDVCMFGAFLSGVFFAAKSIIFLWLDRTPKAEEEE
;
A
#
# COMPACT_ATOMS: atom_id res chain seq x y z
N MET A 1 29.30 -1.59 15.91
CA MET A 1 27.96 -0.96 16.02
C MET A 1 26.90 -2.07 15.87
N LYS A 2 26.24 -2.49 16.96
CA LYS A 2 25.19 -3.55 16.89
C LYS A 2 24.06 -3.04 15.99
N LYS A 3 23.77 -3.72 14.86
CA LYS A 3 22.58 -3.46 14.04
C LYS A 3 21.36 -3.63 14.95
N ARG A 4 20.67 -2.54 15.29
CA ARG A 4 19.34 -2.61 15.91
C ARG A 4 18.37 -3.03 14.81
N VAL A 5 18.13 -4.32 14.71
CA VAL A 5 17.14 -4.83 13.77
C VAL A 5 15.77 -4.73 14.41
N LEU A 6 14.80 -4.12 13.74
CA LEU A 6 13.42 -4.06 14.22
C LEU A 6 12.82 -5.47 14.28
N SER A 7 12.05 -5.75 15.33
CA SER A 7 11.23 -6.97 15.43
C SER A 7 10.24 -7.06 14.26
N GLN A 8 9.89 -8.27 13.82
CA GLN A 8 8.95 -8.50 12.71
C GLN A 8 7.60 -7.80 12.91
N LYS A 9 7.08 -7.80 14.15
CA LYS A 9 5.83 -7.09 14.48
C LYS A 9 5.97 -5.58 14.32
N ALA A 10 7.10 -5.03 14.75
CA ALA A 10 7.37 -3.59 14.59
C ALA A 10 7.55 -3.22 13.11
N GLN A 11 8.16 -4.09 12.31
CA GLN A 11 8.26 -3.92 10.86
C GLN A 11 6.86 -3.95 10.21
N ALA A 12 6.04 -4.96 10.50
CA ALA A 12 4.68 -5.07 9.97
C ALA A 12 3.80 -3.85 10.34
N VAL A 13 3.88 -3.37 11.59
CA VAL A 13 3.14 -2.15 12.00
C VAL A 13 3.66 -0.91 11.27
N SER A 14 4.98 -0.76 11.10
CA SER A 14 5.54 0.38 10.37
C SER A 14 5.17 0.36 8.88
N GLU A 15 5.19 -0.82 8.25
CA GLU A 15 4.76 -1.02 6.86
C GLU A 15 3.26 -0.71 6.71
N LEU A 16 2.43 -1.09 7.69
CA LEU A 16 1.00 -0.78 7.72
C LEU A 16 0.74 0.73 7.81
N ILE A 17 1.45 1.46 8.68
CA ILE A 17 1.28 2.93 8.80
C ILE A 17 1.62 3.61 7.47
N LEU A 18 2.74 3.21 6.86
CA LEU A 18 3.20 3.77 5.59
C LEU A 18 2.22 3.46 4.45
N ALA A 19 1.66 2.25 4.46
CA ALA A 19 0.61 1.81 3.54
C ALA A 19 -0.67 2.65 3.65
N MET A 20 -1.13 2.94 4.87
CA MET A 20 -2.30 3.78 5.09
C MET A 20 -2.10 5.20 4.58
N ILE A 21 -0.90 5.77 4.73
CA ILE A 21 -0.57 7.09 4.17
C ILE A 21 -0.71 7.07 2.64
N MET A 22 -0.18 6.05 1.96
CA MET A 22 -0.30 5.92 0.50
C MET A 22 -1.77 5.82 0.05
N ILE A 23 -2.58 5.04 0.76
CA ILE A 23 -4.01 4.88 0.45
C ILE A 23 -4.75 6.21 0.65
N VAL A 24 -4.53 6.90 1.76
CA VAL A 24 -5.19 8.18 2.07
C VAL A 24 -4.83 9.26 1.05
N LEU A 25 -3.57 9.31 0.58
CA LEU A 25 -3.16 10.26 -0.46
C LEU A 25 -3.91 10.03 -1.77
N PHE A 26 -4.04 8.78 -2.20
CA PHE A 26 -4.77 8.44 -3.40
C PHE A 26 -6.26 8.80 -3.30
N ILE A 27 -6.89 8.46 -2.17
CA ILE A 27 -8.28 8.85 -1.88
C ILE A 27 -8.40 10.37 -1.92
N GLY A 28 -7.51 11.09 -1.27
CA GLY A 28 -7.48 12.56 -1.27
C GLY A 28 -7.46 13.14 -2.69
N LYS A 29 -6.66 12.57 -3.60
CA LYS A 29 -6.61 13.00 -5.00
C LYS A 29 -7.86 12.66 -5.80
N MET A 30 -8.47 11.50 -5.54
CA MET A 30 -9.77 11.22 -6.14
C MET A 30 -10.84 12.21 -5.67
N TYR A 31 -10.87 12.53 -4.38
CA TYR A 31 -11.79 13.54 -3.84
C TYR A 31 -11.53 14.93 -4.42
N GLU A 32 -10.28 15.33 -4.59
CA GLU A 32 -9.93 16.57 -5.28
C GLU A 32 -10.50 16.62 -6.70
N ASN A 33 -10.26 15.58 -7.49
CA ASN A 33 -10.74 15.51 -8.87
C ASN A 33 -12.27 15.53 -8.97
N ILE A 34 -12.97 14.97 -7.98
CA ILE A 34 -14.44 14.97 -7.94
C ILE A 34 -14.99 16.34 -7.50
N PHE A 35 -14.47 16.90 -6.40
CA PHE A 35 -15.05 18.06 -5.73
C PHE A 35 -14.37 19.40 -6.07
N HIS A 36 -13.32 19.40 -6.89
CA HIS A 36 -12.59 20.60 -7.35
C HIS A 36 -12.15 21.53 -6.21
N SER A 37 -11.80 20.96 -5.05
CA SER A 37 -11.41 21.73 -3.87
C SER A 37 -10.00 22.32 -4.04
N ARG A 38 -9.89 23.66 -4.02
CA ARG A 38 -8.60 24.38 -4.08
C ARG A 38 -7.65 24.02 -2.95
N ALA A 39 -8.16 23.72 -1.76
CA ALA A 39 -7.33 23.33 -0.63
C ALA A 39 -6.69 21.95 -0.85
N LEU A 40 -7.47 20.98 -1.35
CA LEU A 40 -6.96 19.65 -1.70
C LEU A 40 -5.99 19.73 -2.88
N HIS A 41 -6.30 20.55 -3.90
CA HIS A 41 -5.44 20.77 -5.05
C HIS A 41 -4.03 21.24 -4.65
N ASN A 42 -3.94 22.21 -3.74
CA ASN A 42 -2.66 22.69 -3.26
C ASN A 42 -1.92 21.64 -2.40
N ILE A 43 -2.62 20.96 -1.49
CA ILE A 43 -2.00 19.93 -0.64
C ILE A 43 -1.47 18.76 -1.49
N ILE A 44 -2.18 18.38 -2.55
CA ILE A 44 -1.85 17.21 -3.35
C ILE A 44 -0.79 17.55 -4.40
N ASN A 45 -0.92 18.66 -5.13
CA ASN A 45 0.08 19.03 -6.13
C ASN A 45 1.41 19.48 -5.52
N TYR A 46 1.40 20.20 -4.40
CA TYR A 46 2.64 20.60 -3.74
C TYR A 46 3.15 19.56 -2.75
N GLY A 47 2.27 18.84 -2.04
CA GLY A 47 2.67 17.91 -0.98
C GLY A 47 2.94 16.48 -1.47
N ALA A 48 2.16 15.95 -2.43
CA ALA A 48 2.33 14.56 -2.87
C ALA A 48 3.74 14.25 -3.43
N PRO A 49 4.41 15.13 -4.19
CA PRO A 49 5.78 14.88 -4.63
C PRO A 49 6.75 14.65 -3.47
N PHE A 50 6.70 15.48 -2.42
CA PHE A 50 7.54 15.31 -1.25
C PHE A 50 7.22 14.03 -0.47
N ILE A 51 5.94 13.67 -0.37
CA ILE A 51 5.54 12.46 0.35
C ILE A 51 5.95 11.20 -0.43
N ILE A 52 5.85 11.19 -1.76
CA ILE A 52 6.33 10.09 -2.61
C ILE A 52 7.87 9.94 -2.48
N ILE A 53 8.61 11.05 -2.44
CA ILE A 53 10.06 11.04 -2.20
C ILE A 53 10.37 10.48 -0.80
N ALA A 54 9.64 10.92 0.22
CA ALA A 54 9.78 10.41 1.58
C ALA A 54 9.53 8.91 1.65
N ILE A 55 8.41 8.42 1.09
CA ILE A 55 8.07 7.00 1.00
C ILE A 55 9.18 6.21 0.30
N SER A 56 9.66 6.71 -0.85
CA SER A 56 10.73 6.07 -1.62
C SER A 56 12.02 5.95 -0.81
N SER A 57 12.41 7.02 -0.10
CA SER A 57 13.59 7.01 0.76
C SER A 57 13.45 6.03 1.93
N VAL A 58 12.26 5.94 2.54
CA VAL A 58 11.97 4.99 3.61
C VAL A 58 12.05 3.56 3.08
N PHE A 59 11.56 3.28 1.86
CA PHE A 59 11.72 1.96 1.22
C PHE A 59 13.18 1.57 1.02
N VAL A 60 14.00 2.49 0.49
CA VAL A 60 15.44 2.25 0.26
C VAL A 60 16.16 1.96 1.58
N ILE A 61 15.83 2.70 2.63
CA ILE A 61 16.39 2.48 3.97
C ILE A 61 15.87 1.16 4.57
N ALA A 62 14.58 0.90 4.48
CA ALA A 62 13.94 -0.29 5.02
C ALA A 62 14.50 -1.57 4.40
N VAL A 63 14.78 -1.59 3.09
CA VAL A 63 15.45 -2.73 2.43
C VAL A 63 16.81 -3.04 3.07
N LYS A 64 17.56 -2.01 3.48
CA LYS A 64 18.89 -2.17 4.10
C LYS A 64 18.84 -2.67 5.54
N PHE A 65 17.73 -2.46 6.24
CA PHE A 65 17.53 -2.82 7.65
C PHE A 65 16.45 -3.89 7.87
N ARG A 66 15.92 -4.48 6.79
CA ARG A 66 14.84 -5.47 6.87
C ARG A 66 15.31 -6.71 7.61
N TYR A 67 14.47 -7.19 8.51
CA TYR A 67 14.71 -8.46 9.17
C TYR A 67 14.18 -9.55 8.26
N GLN A 68 15.05 -10.47 7.83
CA GLN A 68 14.59 -11.70 7.20
C GLN A 68 14.27 -12.70 8.31
N PRO A 69 13.09 -13.35 8.28
CA PRO A 69 12.79 -14.43 9.20
C PRO A 69 13.85 -15.53 9.06
N ASN A 70 14.53 -15.87 10.15
CA ASN A 70 15.41 -17.05 10.22
C ASN A 70 14.63 -18.33 10.55
N ASP A 71 13.42 -18.17 11.08
CA ASP A 71 12.49 -19.22 11.47
C ASP A 71 11.59 -19.61 10.27
N GLU A 72 11.40 -20.91 10.09
CA GLU A 72 10.72 -21.51 8.95
C GLU A 72 9.20 -21.21 8.94
N LEU A 73 8.57 -21.22 10.13
CA LEU A 73 7.16 -20.90 10.34
C LEU A 73 6.83 -19.44 9.97
N SER A 74 7.64 -18.50 10.41
CA SER A 74 7.56 -17.07 10.13
C SER A 74 7.77 -16.78 8.65
N ARG A 75 8.62 -17.56 7.99
CA ARG A 75 8.81 -17.49 6.54
C ARG A 75 7.56 -17.95 5.81
N GLU A 76 6.97 -19.07 6.23
CA GLU A 76 5.74 -19.60 5.65
C GLU A 76 4.55 -18.65 5.84
N LEU A 77 4.36 -18.11 7.05
CA LEU A 77 3.32 -17.12 7.36
C LEU A 77 3.49 -15.86 6.48
N THR A 78 4.73 -15.40 6.28
CA THR A 78 5.01 -14.25 5.41
C THR A 78 4.67 -14.55 3.95
N LEU A 79 4.93 -15.76 3.47
CA LEU A 79 4.61 -16.19 2.11
C LEU A 79 3.09 -16.30 1.90
N LYS A 80 2.36 -16.96 2.81
CA LYS A 80 0.90 -17.03 2.79
C LYS A 80 0.25 -15.64 2.81
N ALA A 81 0.74 -14.76 3.69
CA ALA A 81 0.28 -13.37 3.74
C ALA A 81 0.55 -12.61 2.44
N THR A 82 1.70 -12.85 1.81
CA THR A 82 2.05 -12.24 0.52
C THR A 82 1.14 -12.72 -0.60
N GLU A 83 0.86 -14.02 -0.69
CA GLU A 83 -0.02 -14.59 -1.71
C GLU A 83 -1.44 -13.98 -1.64
N ILE A 84 -2.01 -13.90 -0.43
CA ILE A 84 -3.34 -13.30 -0.23
C ILE A 84 -3.29 -11.80 -0.52
N ALA A 85 -2.22 -11.10 -0.12
CA ALA A 85 -2.08 -9.67 -0.39
C ALA A 85 -2.05 -9.35 -1.90
N VAL A 86 -1.36 -10.16 -2.72
CA VAL A 86 -1.36 -10.00 -4.19
C VAL A 86 -2.77 -10.17 -4.75
N LYS A 87 -3.53 -11.17 -4.27
CA LYS A 87 -4.94 -11.37 -4.69
C LYS A 87 -5.80 -10.15 -4.36
N ILE A 88 -5.64 -9.58 -3.17
CA ILE A 88 -6.36 -8.36 -2.75
C ILE A 88 -5.96 -7.16 -3.62
N GLU A 89 -4.66 -6.96 -3.85
CA GLU A 89 -4.15 -5.88 -4.70
C GLU A 89 -4.73 -5.93 -6.12
N LEU A 90 -4.76 -7.12 -6.73
CA LEU A 90 -5.37 -7.33 -8.05
C LEU A 90 -6.87 -7.02 -8.06
N CYS A 91 -7.62 -7.48 -7.04
CA CYS A 91 -9.05 -7.18 -6.92
C CYS A 91 -9.31 -5.67 -6.80
N VAL A 92 -8.49 -4.97 -6.02
CA VAL A 92 -8.60 -3.52 -5.85
C VAL A 92 -8.23 -2.78 -7.14
N ALA A 93 -7.19 -3.21 -7.85
CA ALA A 93 -6.81 -2.66 -9.15
C ALA A 93 -7.96 -2.79 -10.17
N LEU A 94 -8.58 -3.97 -10.24
CA LEU A 94 -9.74 -4.23 -11.09
C LEU A 94 -10.93 -3.35 -10.72
N PHE A 95 -11.23 -3.24 -9.43
CA PHE A 95 -12.33 -2.41 -8.93
C PHE A 95 -12.12 -0.92 -9.25
N CYS A 96 -10.91 -0.40 -9.07
CA CYS A 96 -10.55 0.97 -9.48
C CYS A 96 -10.73 1.17 -10.99
N GLY A 97 -10.30 0.19 -11.81
CA GLY A 97 -10.49 0.22 -13.25
C GLY A 97 -11.96 0.28 -13.67
N ILE A 98 -12.83 -0.51 -13.01
CA ILE A 98 -14.28 -0.48 -13.25
C ILE A 98 -14.86 0.89 -12.89
N ILE A 99 -14.48 1.47 -11.74
CA ILE A 99 -14.95 2.81 -11.33
C ILE A 99 -14.55 3.85 -12.35
N MET A 100 -13.28 3.86 -12.78
CA MET A 100 -12.78 4.81 -13.78
C MET A 100 -13.51 4.67 -15.11
N HIS A 101 -13.77 3.42 -15.55
CA HIS A 101 -14.52 3.17 -16.78
C HIS A 101 -15.97 3.67 -16.69
N LEU A 102 -16.67 3.40 -15.58
CA LEU A 102 -18.04 3.87 -15.35
C LEU A 102 -18.12 5.40 -15.26
N GLN A 103 -17.16 6.04 -14.60
CA GLN A 103 -17.07 7.49 -14.56
C GLN A 103 -16.81 8.07 -15.95
N GLY A 104 -15.88 7.50 -16.72
CA GLY A 104 -15.60 7.98 -18.07
C GLY A 104 -16.77 7.89 -19.03
N ASN A 105 -17.48 6.75 -19.01
CA ASN A 105 -18.69 6.60 -19.81
C ASN A 105 -19.80 7.60 -19.41
N ARG A 106 -19.88 7.97 -18.12
CA ARG A 106 -20.89 8.92 -17.62
C ARG A 106 -20.58 10.37 -17.97
N SER A 107 -19.30 10.73 -18.04
CA SER A 107 -18.86 12.10 -18.35
C SER A 107 -18.98 12.45 -19.84
N GLY A 108 -19.17 11.46 -20.72
CA GLY A 108 -19.14 11.64 -22.18
C GLY A 108 -17.76 12.04 -22.71
N ASP A 109 -16.72 11.91 -21.89
CA ASP A 109 -15.34 12.22 -22.26
C ASP A 109 -14.75 11.03 -23.03
N GLU A 110 -14.73 11.12 -24.36
CA GLU A 110 -14.06 10.16 -25.24
C GLU A 110 -12.53 10.10 -25.01
N TYR A 111 -11.97 11.08 -24.28
CA TYR A 111 -10.53 11.21 -24.03
C TYR A 111 -10.25 11.44 -22.53
N TYR A 112 -10.31 10.38 -21.72
CA TYR A 112 -9.71 10.39 -20.38
C TYR A 112 -8.20 10.63 -20.50
N ARG A 113 -7.76 11.88 -20.25
CA ARG A 113 -6.34 12.24 -20.33
C ARG A 113 -5.64 11.86 -19.03
N ILE A 114 -5.05 10.67 -19.01
CA ILE A 114 -4.23 10.18 -17.88
C ILE A 114 -2.92 10.98 -17.85
N MET A 115 -2.67 11.71 -16.77
CA MET A 115 -1.38 12.37 -16.55
C MET A 115 -0.37 11.41 -15.92
N GLY A 116 0.93 11.64 -16.13
CA GLY A 116 1.98 10.85 -15.48
C GLY A 116 1.90 10.86 -13.95
N SER A 117 1.40 11.96 -13.36
CA SER A 117 1.15 12.07 -11.92
C SER A 117 0.02 11.16 -11.43
N ASP A 118 -0.93 10.78 -12.30
CA ASP A 118 -2.01 9.84 -11.97
C ASP A 118 -1.48 8.41 -11.95
N VAL A 119 -0.60 8.07 -12.89
CA VAL A 119 0.08 6.76 -12.94
C VAL A 119 0.94 6.55 -11.70
N CYS A 120 1.74 7.55 -11.31
CA CYS A 120 2.58 7.47 -10.11
C CYS A 120 1.74 7.34 -8.82
N MET A 121 0.64 8.08 -8.72
CA MET A 121 -0.28 8.01 -7.57
C MET A 121 -1.00 6.67 -7.51
N PHE A 122 -1.41 6.12 -8.66
CA PHE A 122 -2.03 4.79 -8.72
C PHE A 122 -1.03 3.68 -8.36
N GLY A 123 0.22 3.76 -8.82
CA GLY A 123 1.27 2.82 -8.42
C GLY A 123 1.58 2.87 -6.91
N ALA A 124 1.65 4.06 -6.33
CA ALA A 124 1.81 4.24 -4.88
C ALA A 124 0.61 3.68 -4.10
N PHE A 125 -0.60 3.89 -4.61
CA PHE A 125 -1.82 3.32 -4.04
C PHE A 125 -1.80 1.79 -4.02
N LEU A 126 -1.52 1.14 -5.15
CA LEU A 126 -1.46 -0.32 -5.25
C LEU A 126 -0.39 -0.90 -4.31
N SER A 127 0.78 -0.26 -4.26
CA SER A 127 1.83 -0.59 -3.29
C SER A 127 1.31 -0.49 -1.85
N GLY A 128 0.57 0.57 -1.52
CA GLY A 128 -0.08 0.72 -0.22
C GLY A 128 -1.10 -0.38 0.08
N VAL A 129 -1.96 -0.72 -0.86
CA VAL A 129 -2.93 -1.82 -0.70
C VAL A 129 -2.19 -3.13 -0.42
N PHE A 130 -1.14 -3.44 -1.18
CA PHE A 130 -0.32 -4.63 -0.98
C PHE A 130 0.30 -4.66 0.42
N PHE A 131 1.00 -3.59 0.84
CA PHE A 131 1.67 -3.55 2.14
C PHE A 131 0.68 -3.58 3.31
N ALA A 132 -0.47 -2.91 3.19
CA ALA A 132 -1.52 -2.95 4.18
C ALA A 132 -2.10 -4.37 4.30
N ALA A 133 -2.52 -4.97 3.18
CA ALA A 133 -3.07 -6.31 3.15
C ALA A 133 -2.08 -7.32 3.72
N LYS A 134 -0.83 -7.32 3.23
CA LYS A 134 0.22 -8.22 3.70
C LYS A 134 0.45 -8.08 5.20
N SER A 135 0.56 -6.85 5.71
CA SER A 135 0.83 -6.61 7.14
C SER A 135 -0.36 -7.01 8.02
N ILE A 136 -1.59 -6.72 7.60
CA ILE A 136 -2.80 -7.13 8.32
C ILE A 136 -2.91 -8.64 8.37
N ILE A 137 -2.74 -9.31 7.23
CA ILE A 137 -2.85 -10.77 7.13
C ILE A 137 -1.73 -11.44 7.91
N PHE A 138 -0.49 -10.94 7.83
CA PHE A 138 0.61 -11.44 8.65
C PHE A 138 0.30 -11.30 10.15
N LEU A 139 -0.17 -10.14 10.61
CA LEU A 139 -0.54 -9.91 12.01
C LEU A 139 -1.74 -10.75 12.45
N TRP A 140 -2.64 -11.09 11.53
CA TRP A 140 -3.80 -11.95 11.79
C TRP A 140 -3.40 -13.43 11.86
N LEU A 141 -2.52 -13.89 10.97
CA LEU A 141 -1.96 -15.24 10.94
C LEU A 141 -1.03 -15.49 12.15
N ASP A 142 -0.28 -14.48 12.60
CA ASP A 142 0.54 -14.56 13.81
C ASP A 142 -0.31 -14.55 15.11
N ARG A 143 -1.58 -14.13 15.04
CA ARG A 143 -2.54 -14.18 16.14
C ARG A 143 -3.41 -15.43 16.15
N THR A 144 -3.42 -16.22 15.08
CA THR A 144 -4.15 -17.48 15.09
C THR A 144 -3.39 -18.41 16.04
N PRO A 145 -4.03 -18.95 17.09
CA PRO A 145 -3.34 -19.85 18.01
C PRO A 145 -2.68 -20.94 17.19
N LYS A 146 -1.42 -21.28 17.51
CA LYS A 146 -0.75 -22.44 16.93
C LYS A 146 -1.76 -23.59 17.05
N ALA A 147 -2.30 -24.03 15.92
CA ALA A 147 -3.09 -25.25 15.93
C ALA A 147 -2.16 -26.30 16.54
N GLU A 148 -2.65 -26.94 17.59
CA GLU A 148 -2.02 -28.08 18.24
C GLU A 148 -1.83 -29.17 17.20
N GLU A 149 -0.73 -29.12 16.46
CA GLU A 149 -0.22 -30.23 15.67
C GLU A 149 1.29 -30.25 15.89
N GLU A 150 1.65 -30.81 17.05
CA GLU A 150 2.85 -31.61 17.28
C GLU A 150 2.66 -32.29 18.65
N GLU A 151 1.85 -33.37 18.62
CA GLU A 151 2.08 -34.53 19.49
C GLU A 151 3.40 -35.22 19.10
#